data_AF-A0A7C4KNM9-F1
#
_entry.id   AF-A0A7C4KNM9-F1
#
_cell.length_a   1.000
_cell.length_b   1.000
_cell.length_c   1.000
_cell.angle_alpha   90.00
_cell.angle_beta   90.00
_cell.angle_gamma   90.00
#
_symmetry.space_group_name_H-M   'P 1'
#
loop_
_entity.id
_entity.type
_entity.pdbx_description
1 polymer ?
#
loop_
_entity_poly.entity_id
_entity_poly.type
_entity_poly.pdbx_seq_one_letter_code
_entity_poly.pdbx_strand_id
1 'polypeptide(L)'
;MKKFILCLVVVIGMLALHPQVLSQNIVEFDGQNLTLPPLKLQMKDWERLVEKVPRWSFPEPSGAEVRRIAGKLEAHVLDFLEGYPWRPFHHTLGISGFETLYGHPDEMYYALALALPYLDKKTAGRVREFGRNQMRAGVLPFSGQGPLPQGRMREAYEVPEIYRLQKAAQSKSLFGIYSLWAWCRAAGEEETARRLWPQVKEIAAPWLAEKYTFDPLRSDYTNDEAELLNGNLAGLLGYVRLARLNGDVTAELAARERGLQLYQWRVDLERLNPKILEKSTRSASKSLHNFKLARYCCLVPEVAEALREHASPVAARRLEAFRRERPGWWMALGDRMVGGENYTNPPHFSRALFGSAAIIEAVPPELLLQWVDVPWCYGDFYFMEKCALALWCSAGRPLQKN
;
A
#
# COMPACT_ATOMS: atom_id res chain seq x y z
N MET A 1 -53.51 36.74 -13.87
CA MET A 1 -52.87 36.40 -12.57
C MET A 1 -52.88 34.92 -12.22
N LYS A 2 -53.99 34.16 -12.32
CA LYS A 2 -54.00 32.73 -11.90
C LYS A 2 -53.10 31.77 -12.71
N LYS A 3 -52.81 32.06 -13.99
CA LYS A 3 -51.90 31.24 -14.82
C LYS A 3 -50.41 31.47 -14.54
N PHE A 4 -50.04 32.60 -13.92
CA PHE A 4 -48.63 32.91 -13.61
C PHE A 4 -48.15 32.20 -12.32
N ILE A 5 -49.07 31.95 -11.38
CA ILE A 5 -48.78 31.25 -10.13
C ILE A 5 -48.52 29.76 -10.37
N LEU A 6 -49.18 29.14 -11.36
CA LEU A 6 -49.01 27.71 -11.65
C LEU A 6 -47.66 27.40 -12.32
N CYS A 7 -47.13 28.30 -13.17
CA CYS A 7 -45.78 28.14 -13.73
C CYS A 7 -44.67 28.29 -12.68
N LEU A 8 -44.86 29.16 -11.68
CA LEU A 8 -43.84 29.37 -10.63
C LEU A 8 -43.73 28.16 -9.69
N VAL A 9 -44.84 27.47 -9.40
CA VAL A 9 -44.85 26.28 -8.54
C VAL A 9 -44.20 25.07 -9.23
N VAL A 10 -44.34 24.93 -10.55
CA VAL A 10 -43.69 23.83 -11.31
C VAL A 10 -42.17 24.02 -11.41
N VAL A 11 -41.69 25.27 -11.54
CA VAL A 11 -40.23 25.55 -11.57
C VAL A 11 -39.59 25.37 -10.19
N ILE A 12 -40.27 25.74 -9.11
CA ILE A 12 -39.78 25.49 -7.74
C ILE A 12 -39.81 23.98 -7.41
N GLY A 13 -40.80 23.23 -7.90
CA GLY A 13 -40.87 21.77 -7.75
C GLY A 13 -39.78 21.02 -8.49
N MET A 14 -39.35 21.48 -9.68
CA MET A 14 -38.26 20.85 -10.44
C MET A 14 -36.87 21.21 -9.89
N LEU A 15 -36.69 22.36 -9.25
CA LEU A 15 -35.43 22.71 -8.57
C LEU A 15 -35.23 21.93 -7.26
N ALA A 16 -36.30 21.43 -6.63
CA ALA A 16 -36.21 20.62 -5.41
C ALA A 16 -35.87 19.13 -5.65
N LEU A 17 -35.87 18.67 -6.91
CA LEU A 17 -35.57 17.28 -7.28
C LEU A 17 -34.31 17.13 -8.13
N HIS A 18 -33.58 18.21 -8.39
CA HIS A 18 -32.23 18.05 -8.91
C HIS A 18 -31.36 17.50 -7.77
N PRO A 19 -30.76 16.30 -7.91
CA PRO A 19 -29.74 15.88 -6.97
C PRO A 19 -28.72 17.01 -6.93
N GLN A 20 -28.50 17.56 -5.73
CA GLN A 20 -27.47 18.57 -5.52
C GLN A 20 -26.23 18.05 -6.23
N VAL A 21 -25.80 18.75 -7.26
CA VAL A 21 -24.50 18.50 -7.87
C VAL A 21 -23.51 18.92 -6.80
N LEU A 22 -23.16 17.98 -5.94
CA LEU A 22 -22.18 18.17 -4.88
C LEU A 22 -20.93 18.70 -5.56
N SER A 23 -20.39 19.80 -5.03
CA SER A 23 -19.20 20.43 -5.58
C SER A 23 -18.11 19.36 -5.79
N GLN A 24 -17.47 19.36 -6.96
CA GLN A 24 -16.48 18.36 -7.40
C GLN A 24 -15.33 18.08 -6.41
N ASN A 25 -15.16 18.93 -5.37
CA ASN A 25 -14.06 18.87 -4.42
C ASN A 25 -14.48 18.55 -2.97
N ILE A 26 -15.77 18.50 -2.65
CA ILE A 26 -16.25 18.02 -1.35
C ILE A 26 -16.69 16.58 -1.56
N VAL A 27 -15.77 15.68 -1.23
CA VAL A 27 -16.00 14.25 -1.19
C VAL A 27 -16.87 13.99 0.02
N GLU A 28 -18.19 14.15 -0.09
CA GLU A 28 -19.17 13.50 0.78
C GLU A 28 -19.57 12.20 0.11
N PHE A 29 -19.49 11.08 0.83
CA PHE A 29 -19.86 9.78 0.31
C PHE A 29 -20.68 8.99 1.32
N ASP A 30 -21.51 8.08 0.83
CA ASP A 30 -22.34 7.23 1.68
C ASP A 30 -21.45 6.43 2.64
N GLY A 31 -21.57 6.64 3.95
CA GLY A 31 -20.77 5.93 4.96
C GLY A 31 -19.71 6.75 5.68
N GLN A 32 -19.59 8.05 5.41
CA GLN A 32 -18.75 8.97 6.20
C GLN A 32 -19.17 9.17 7.66
N ASN A 33 -20.34 8.67 8.04
CA ASN A 33 -20.81 8.70 9.43
C ASN A 33 -20.73 7.32 10.10
N LEU A 34 -20.23 6.30 9.39
CA LEU A 34 -20.10 4.96 9.95
C LEU A 34 -18.89 4.91 10.86
N THR A 35 -19.14 4.63 12.14
CA THR A 35 -18.11 4.36 13.15
C THR A 35 -18.49 3.11 13.96
N LEU A 36 -17.52 2.54 14.64
CA LEU A 36 -17.69 1.48 15.62
C LEU A 36 -17.03 1.93 16.94
N PRO A 37 -17.51 1.46 18.11
CA PRO A 37 -16.84 1.75 19.38
C PRO A 37 -15.38 1.24 19.38
N PRO A 38 -14.47 1.78 20.20
CA PRO A 38 -13.09 1.28 20.25
C PRO A 38 -13.05 -0.20 20.64
N LEU A 39 -12.06 -0.95 20.15
CA LEU A 39 -11.93 -2.39 20.43
C LEU A 39 -10.67 -2.67 21.22
N LYS A 40 -10.75 -3.13 22.47
CA LYS A 40 -9.55 -3.44 23.27
C LYS A 40 -8.92 -4.79 22.87
N LEU A 41 -7.93 -4.74 21.99
CA LEU A 41 -7.11 -5.89 21.60
C LEU A 41 -6.26 -6.39 22.76
N GLN A 42 -6.00 -7.69 22.75
CA GLN A 42 -5.18 -8.40 23.72
C GLN A 42 -3.92 -8.95 23.06
N MET A 43 -2.94 -9.39 23.87
CA MET A 43 -1.71 -9.98 23.35
C MET A 43 -1.97 -11.20 22.44
N LYS A 44 -3.00 -12.01 22.74
CA LYS A 44 -3.40 -13.13 21.86
C LYS A 44 -3.82 -12.69 20.45
N ASP A 45 -4.36 -11.49 20.30
CA ASP A 45 -4.77 -10.95 18.99
C ASP A 45 -3.53 -10.55 18.19
N TRP A 46 -2.53 -9.97 18.86
CA TRP A 46 -1.20 -9.72 18.28
C TRP A 46 -0.50 -11.02 17.88
N GLU A 47 -0.45 -12.01 18.77
CA GLU A 47 0.17 -13.31 18.46
C GLU A 47 -0.46 -13.97 17.24
N ARG A 48 -1.79 -13.93 17.15
CA ARG A 48 -2.52 -14.43 15.98
C ARG A 48 -2.18 -13.66 14.70
N LEU A 49 -1.97 -12.34 14.77
CA LEU A 49 -1.50 -11.54 13.65
C LEU A 49 -0.08 -11.94 13.23
N VAL A 50 0.82 -12.16 14.20
CA VAL A 50 2.20 -12.61 13.95
C VAL A 50 2.23 -13.99 13.29
N GLU A 51 1.41 -14.91 13.76
CA GLU A 51 1.33 -16.29 13.25
C GLU A 51 0.70 -16.40 11.86
N LYS A 52 -0.26 -15.55 11.49
CA LYS A 52 -0.88 -15.60 10.15
C LYS A 52 0.08 -15.04 9.11
N VAL A 53 0.47 -15.83 8.10
CA VAL A 53 1.27 -15.38 6.96
C VAL A 53 0.59 -15.72 5.64
N PRO A 54 0.78 -14.92 4.57
CA PRO A 54 0.40 -15.34 3.23
C PRO A 54 1.05 -16.69 2.89
N ARG A 55 0.29 -17.58 2.26
CA ARG A 55 0.86 -18.79 1.69
C ARG A 55 1.65 -18.41 0.44
N TRP A 56 2.92 -18.81 0.35
CA TRP A 56 3.80 -18.49 -0.80
C TRP A 56 3.89 -19.64 -1.83
N SER A 57 2.89 -20.53 -1.83
CA SER A 57 2.78 -21.63 -2.78
C SER A 57 1.35 -21.69 -3.31
N PHE A 58 1.20 -21.59 -4.63
CA PHE A 58 -0.09 -21.57 -5.29
C PHE A 58 -0.19 -22.71 -6.30
N PRO A 59 -1.41 -23.24 -6.53
CA PRO A 59 -1.64 -24.08 -7.69
C PRO A 59 -1.35 -23.29 -8.97
N GLU A 60 -1.03 -24.02 -10.03
CA GLU A 60 -0.85 -23.44 -11.36
C GLU A 60 -2.06 -22.57 -11.76
N PRO A 61 -1.86 -21.37 -12.33
CA PRO A 61 -2.92 -20.49 -12.79
C PRO A 61 -3.95 -21.22 -13.67
N SER A 62 -5.15 -21.43 -13.13
CA SER A 62 -6.28 -22.03 -13.85
C SER A 62 -7.29 -20.96 -14.24
N GLY A 63 -7.81 -21.04 -15.47
CA GLY A 63 -8.68 -20.02 -16.06
C GLY A 63 -7.94 -19.01 -16.94
N ALA A 64 -8.64 -18.46 -17.93
CA ALA A 64 -8.06 -17.55 -18.92
C ALA A 64 -7.61 -16.22 -18.29
N GLU A 65 -8.44 -15.62 -17.43
CA GLU A 65 -8.14 -14.36 -16.78
C GLU A 65 -6.99 -14.47 -15.76
N VAL A 66 -6.93 -15.55 -14.99
CA VAL A 66 -5.82 -15.80 -14.05
C VAL A 66 -4.50 -15.94 -14.82
N ARG A 67 -4.49 -16.71 -15.92
CA ARG A 67 -3.31 -16.81 -16.80
C ARG A 67 -2.93 -15.49 -17.44
N ARG A 68 -3.91 -14.65 -17.85
CA ARG A 68 -3.65 -13.31 -18.38
C ARG A 68 -2.92 -12.44 -17.36
N ILE A 69 -3.38 -12.43 -16.10
CA ILE A 69 -2.75 -11.64 -15.04
C ILE A 69 -1.39 -12.19 -14.64
N ALA A 70 -1.23 -13.51 -14.55
CA ALA A 70 0.08 -14.13 -14.31
C ALA A 70 1.08 -13.77 -15.43
N GLY A 71 0.65 -13.83 -16.70
CA GLY A 71 1.47 -13.41 -17.84
C GLY A 71 1.84 -11.93 -17.83
N LYS A 72 0.91 -11.03 -17.42
CA LYS A 72 1.21 -9.61 -17.22
C LYS A 72 2.27 -9.38 -16.13
N LEU A 73 2.14 -10.08 -15.00
CA LEU A 73 3.11 -10.01 -13.90
C LEU A 73 4.49 -10.48 -14.33
N GLU A 74 4.55 -11.65 -14.98
CA GLU A 74 5.76 -12.26 -15.51
C GLU A 74 6.50 -11.31 -16.47
N ALA A 75 5.80 -10.79 -17.49
CA ALA A 75 6.37 -9.87 -18.46
C ALA A 75 6.92 -8.60 -17.80
N HIS A 76 6.15 -8.01 -16.87
CA HIS A 76 6.57 -6.78 -16.19
C HIS A 76 7.76 -6.98 -15.24
N VAL A 77 7.88 -8.16 -14.62
CA VAL A 77 9.07 -8.53 -13.83
C VAL A 77 10.29 -8.71 -14.72
N LEU A 78 10.14 -9.35 -15.89
CA LEU A 78 11.21 -9.50 -16.86
C LEU A 78 11.71 -8.13 -17.36
N ASP A 79 10.79 -7.25 -17.75
CA ASP A 79 11.12 -5.88 -18.16
C ASP A 79 11.88 -5.12 -17.06
N PHE A 80 11.43 -5.25 -15.81
CA PHE A 80 12.13 -4.66 -14.66
C PHE A 80 13.57 -5.19 -14.55
N LEU A 81 13.78 -6.51 -14.62
CA LEU A 81 15.10 -7.10 -14.50
C LEU A 81 16.03 -6.66 -15.64
N GLU A 82 15.50 -6.54 -16.86
CA GLU A 82 16.29 -6.24 -18.06
C GLU A 82 16.67 -4.77 -18.19
N GLY A 83 15.87 -3.86 -17.62
CA GLY A 83 16.22 -2.45 -17.61
C GLY A 83 16.90 -1.94 -16.34
N TYR A 84 17.12 -2.80 -15.34
CA TYR A 84 17.84 -2.41 -14.12
C TYR A 84 19.30 -1.97 -14.42
N PRO A 85 19.86 -0.93 -13.75
CA PRO A 85 19.26 -0.12 -12.70
C PRO A 85 18.24 0.89 -13.22
N TRP A 86 17.21 1.15 -12.41
CA TRP A 86 16.18 2.14 -12.67
C TRP A 86 16.27 3.31 -11.69
N ARG A 87 16.07 4.53 -12.19
CA ARG A 87 15.84 5.70 -11.34
C ARG A 87 14.46 5.61 -10.65
N PRO A 88 14.22 6.34 -9.56
CA PRO A 88 12.86 6.49 -9.00
C PRO A 88 11.89 7.02 -10.06
N PHE A 89 10.63 6.57 -10.00
CA PHE A 89 9.59 7.07 -10.90
C PHE A 89 9.19 8.49 -10.50
N HIS A 90 9.35 9.45 -11.41
CA HIS A 90 9.00 10.85 -11.24
C HIS A 90 7.61 11.13 -11.82
N HIS A 91 6.63 11.26 -10.94
CA HIS A 91 5.25 11.50 -11.29
C HIS A 91 4.89 12.98 -11.16
N THR A 92 4.63 13.65 -12.27
CA THR A 92 4.23 15.07 -12.29
C THR A 92 2.77 15.21 -11.85
N LEU A 93 2.50 16.12 -10.91
CA LEU A 93 1.21 16.41 -10.28
C LEU A 93 0.81 17.89 -10.44
N GLY A 94 0.91 18.45 -11.63
CA GLY A 94 0.43 19.81 -11.93
C GLY A 94 0.89 20.86 -10.90
N ILE A 95 -0.04 21.54 -10.25
CA ILE A 95 0.27 22.59 -9.27
C ILE A 95 0.93 22.06 -7.98
N SER A 96 0.79 20.76 -7.68
CA SER A 96 1.46 20.09 -6.56
C SER A 96 2.92 19.73 -6.88
N GLY A 97 3.39 20.04 -8.10
CA GLY A 97 4.74 19.77 -8.56
C GLY A 97 4.89 18.31 -8.96
N PHE A 98 5.65 17.50 -8.22
CA PHE A 98 5.85 16.08 -8.51
C PHE A 98 5.95 15.21 -7.24
N GLU A 99 5.79 13.91 -7.41
CA GLU A 99 6.13 12.86 -6.44
C GLU A 99 7.20 11.94 -7.01
N THR A 100 8.03 11.35 -6.14
CA THR A 100 8.95 10.30 -6.52
C THR A 100 8.59 9.00 -5.81
N LEU A 101 8.49 7.91 -6.57
CA LEU A 101 8.16 6.58 -6.07
C LEU A 101 9.29 5.60 -6.40
N TYR A 102 9.36 4.47 -5.69
CA TYR A 102 10.28 3.37 -6.00
C TYR A 102 11.75 3.72 -5.85
N GLY A 103 12.07 4.74 -5.04
CA GLY A 103 13.44 5.17 -4.79
C GLY A 103 14.09 4.48 -3.59
N HIS A 104 13.30 3.90 -2.69
CA HIS A 104 13.78 3.15 -1.55
C HIS A 104 13.66 1.63 -1.83
N PRO A 105 14.63 0.80 -1.43
CA PRO A 105 14.66 -0.62 -1.80
C PRO A 105 13.57 -1.48 -1.14
N ASP A 106 12.95 -1.03 -0.05
CA ASP A 106 11.85 -1.76 0.60
C ASP A 106 10.71 -2.08 -0.37
N GLU A 107 10.25 -1.09 -1.16
CA GLU A 107 9.19 -1.27 -2.16
C GLU A 107 9.58 -2.33 -3.20
N MET A 108 10.85 -2.34 -3.64
CA MET A 108 11.37 -3.33 -4.61
C MET A 108 11.33 -4.75 -4.03
N TYR A 109 11.92 -4.95 -2.86
CA TYR A 109 11.97 -6.27 -2.25
C TYR A 109 10.58 -6.79 -1.89
N TYR A 110 9.69 -5.92 -1.42
CA TYR A 110 8.32 -6.29 -1.11
C TYR A 110 7.54 -6.70 -2.37
N ALA A 111 7.57 -5.89 -3.43
CA ALA A 111 6.88 -6.21 -4.68
C ALA A 111 7.39 -7.52 -5.30
N LEU A 112 8.71 -7.73 -5.32
CA LEU A 112 9.29 -8.98 -5.82
C LEU A 112 8.95 -10.19 -4.92
N ALA A 113 8.90 -10.01 -3.60
CA ALA A 113 8.46 -11.07 -2.69
C ALA A 113 7.02 -11.51 -2.97
N LEU A 114 6.11 -10.54 -3.22
CA LEU A 114 4.73 -10.82 -3.64
C LEU A 114 4.63 -11.50 -5.00
N ALA A 115 5.49 -11.13 -5.95
CA ALA A 115 5.47 -11.67 -7.29
C ALA A 115 5.99 -13.12 -7.37
N LEU A 116 7.07 -13.43 -6.63
CA LEU A 116 7.84 -14.68 -6.72
C LEU A 116 7.01 -15.97 -6.82
N PRO A 117 5.93 -16.18 -6.04
CA PRO A 117 5.13 -17.41 -6.09
C PRO A 117 4.39 -17.65 -7.41
N TYR A 118 4.21 -16.61 -8.22
CA TYR A 118 3.41 -16.64 -9.46
C TYR A 118 4.26 -16.62 -10.72
N LEU A 119 5.58 -16.50 -10.58
CA LEU A 119 6.50 -16.46 -11.70
C LEU A 119 6.83 -17.87 -12.18
N ASP A 120 7.16 -17.98 -13.46
CA ASP A 120 7.73 -19.22 -13.97
C ASP A 120 9.06 -19.53 -13.25
N LYS A 121 9.44 -20.82 -13.23
CA LYS A 121 10.61 -21.28 -12.47
C LYS A 121 11.91 -20.58 -12.91
N LYS A 122 12.06 -20.28 -14.20
CA LYS A 122 13.25 -19.65 -14.78
C LYS A 122 13.33 -18.19 -14.34
N THR A 123 12.24 -17.44 -14.45
CA THR A 123 12.18 -16.04 -14.03
C THR A 123 12.27 -15.89 -12.52
N ALA A 124 11.60 -16.75 -11.75
CA ALA A 124 11.78 -16.80 -10.29
C ALA A 124 13.26 -17.02 -9.92
N GLY A 125 13.97 -17.87 -10.66
CA GLY A 125 15.42 -18.06 -10.53
C GLY A 125 16.20 -16.76 -10.73
N ARG A 126 15.94 -16.04 -11.84
CA ARG A 126 16.56 -14.73 -12.14
C ARG A 126 16.26 -13.69 -11.06
N VAL A 127 15.02 -13.63 -10.57
CA VAL A 127 14.62 -12.69 -9.49
C VAL A 127 15.40 -12.97 -8.21
N ARG A 128 15.50 -14.25 -7.78
CA ARG A 128 16.27 -14.61 -6.58
C ARG A 128 17.75 -14.24 -6.71
N GLU A 129 18.35 -14.53 -7.86
CA GLU A 129 19.73 -14.16 -8.13
C GLU A 129 19.93 -12.64 -8.11
N PHE A 130 19.04 -11.90 -8.76
CA PHE A 130 19.03 -10.44 -8.74
C PHE A 130 18.99 -9.89 -7.31
N GLY A 131 18.04 -10.34 -6.48
CA GLY A 131 17.93 -9.87 -5.10
C GLY A 131 19.15 -10.22 -4.23
N ARG A 132 19.74 -11.42 -4.40
CA ARG A 132 21.00 -11.77 -3.73
C ARG A 132 22.14 -10.81 -4.14
N ASN A 133 22.24 -10.49 -5.42
CA ASN A 133 23.26 -9.57 -5.92
C ASN A 133 23.06 -8.15 -5.37
N GLN A 134 21.83 -7.66 -5.30
CA GLN A 134 21.51 -6.36 -4.69
C GLN A 134 21.87 -6.32 -3.20
N MET A 135 21.52 -7.36 -2.42
CA MET A 135 21.90 -7.43 -1.00
C MET A 135 23.41 -7.47 -0.80
N ARG A 136 24.15 -8.22 -1.63
CA ARG A 136 25.63 -8.24 -1.59
C ARG A 136 26.25 -6.89 -1.92
N ALA A 137 25.60 -6.12 -2.80
CA ALA A 137 26.00 -4.75 -3.13
C ALA A 137 25.59 -3.71 -2.07
N GLY A 138 24.98 -4.11 -0.94
CA GLY A 138 24.57 -3.22 0.13
C GLY A 138 23.22 -2.53 -0.08
N VAL A 139 22.46 -2.91 -1.12
CA VAL A 139 21.09 -2.41 -1.34
C VAL A 139 20.14 -3.22 -0.46
N LEU A 140 20.02 -2.82 0.81
CA LEU A 140 19.25 -3.51 1.84
C LEU A 140 17.85 -2.88 1.99
N PRO A 141 16.77 -3.67 2.11
CA PRO A 141 15.41 -3.10 2.20
C PRO A 141 15.18 -2.25 3.46
N PHE A 142 15.92 -2.51 4.54
CA PHE A 142 15.75 -1.85 5.84
C PHE A 142 16.75 -0.71 6.08
N SER A 143 17.58 -0.33 5.11
CA SER A 143 18.49 0.81 5.26
C SER A 143 17.70 2.10 5.51
N GLY A 144 18.32 3.09 6.15
CA GLY A 144 17.69 4.41 6.33
C GLY A 144 17.58 5.20 5.01
N GLN A 145 18.39 4.85 4.03
CA GLN A 145 18.46 5.51 2.73
C GLN A 145 18.56 4.48 1.60
N GLY A 146 17.93 4.78 0.47
CA GLY A 146 18.07 4.02 -0.76
C GLY A 146 19.37 4.35 -1.52
N PRO A 147 19.62 3.69 -2.66
CA PRO A 147 20.72 4.05 -3.54
C PRO A 147 20.51 5.45 -4.14
N LEU A 148 21.60 6.06 -4.61
CA LEU A 148 21.50 7.30 -5.39
C LEU A 148 20.68 7.04 -6.67
N PRO A 149 19.82 7.98 -7.09
CA PRO A 149 19.07 7.87 -8.34
C PRO A 149 19.98 7.72 -9.56
N GLN A 150 20.18 6.50 -10.04
CA GLN A 150 21.01 6.18 -11.20
C GLN A 150 20.29 5.21 -12.14
N GLY A 151 20.77 5.11 -13.38
CA GLY A 151 20.24 4.17 -14.37
C GLY A 151 19.15 4.75 -15.27
N ARG A 152 18.31 3.86 -15.80
CA ARG A 152 17.27 4.16 -16.80
C ARG A 152 16.08 4.88 -16.17
N MET A 153 15.42 5.72 -16.96
CA MET A 153 14.18 6.41 -16.59
C MET A 153 13.01 5.43 -16.61
N ARG A 154 12.11 5.50 -15.63
CA ARG A 154 10.92 4.62 -15.58
C ARG A 154 9.75 5.20 -16.36
N GLU A 155 9.71 6.52 -16.49
CA GLU A 155 8.62 7.25 -17.14
C GLU A 155 8.58 6.93 -18.65
N ALA A 156 7.37 6.88 -19.22
CA ALA A 156 7.19 6.84 -20.67
C ALA A 156 7.35 8.22 -21.35
N TYR A 157 7.51 9.28 -20.54
CA TYR A 157 7.66 10.67 -20.97
C TYR A 157 8.99 11.23 -20.49
N GLU A 158 9.48 12.26 -21.17
CA GLU A 158 10.71 12.93 -20.78
C GLU A 158 10.48 13.84 -19.56
N VAL A 159 11.33 13.69 -18.54
CA VAL A 159 11.40 14.61 -17.39
C VAL A 159 12.77 15.27 -17.40
N PRO A 160 12.84 16.60 -17.57
CA PRO A 160 14.09 17.35 -17.53
C PRO A 160 14.88 17.10 -16.23
N GLU A 161 16.21 16.97 -16.35
CA GLU A 161 17.08 16.62 -15.21
C GLU A 161 16.99 17.62 -14.06
N ILE A 162 16.71 18.91 -14.35
CA ILE A 162 16.51 19.96 -13.34
C ILE A 162 15.34 19.70 -12.38
N TYR A 163 14.36 18.89 -12.79
CA TYR A 163 13.22 18.51 -11.94
C TYR A 163 13.45 17.19 -11.22
N ARG A 164 14.50 16.43 -11.56
CA ARG A 164 14.73 15.11 -10.99
C ARG A 164 15.35 15.20 -9.59
N LEU A 165 14.96 14.25 -8.74
CA LEU A 165 15.53 14.10 -7.41
C LEU A 165 17.00 13.67 -7.54
N GLN A 166 17.90 14.44 -6.93
CA GLN A 166 19.34 14.17 -6.93
C GLN A 166 19.81 13.43 -5.68
N LYS A 167 18.93 13.27 -4.69
CA LYS A 167 19.24 12.66 -3.39
C LYS A 167 18.66 11.25 -3.30
N ALA A 168 19.32 10.41 -2.50
CA ALA A 168 18.78 9.11 -2.12
C ALA A 168 17.42 9.28 -1.41
N ALA A 169 16.46 8.42 -1.78
CA ALA A 169 15.19 8.34 -1.06
C ALA A 169 15.44 7.90 0.39
N GLN A 170 14.73 8.49 1.33
CA GLN A 170 14.80 8.09 2.73
C GLN A 170 13.73 7.03 3.01
N SER A 171 14.03 6.11 3.92
CA SER A 171 12.99 5.26 4.49
C SER A 171 11.95 6.13 5.20
N LYS A 172 10.67 5.83 4.99
CA LYS A 172 9.56 6.53 5.65
C LYS A 172 9.19 5.90 6.98
N SER A 173 9.46 4.61 7.17
CA SER A 173 8.95 3.81 8.29
C SER A 173 9.79 2.54 8.48
N LEU A 174 9.42 1.68 9.44
CA LEU A 174 10.04 0.36 9.61
C LEU A 174 9.69 -0.67 8.52
N PHE A 175 9.03 -0.26 7.43
CA PHE A 175 8.48 -1.18 6.41
C PHE A 175 9.56 -2.05 5.74
N GLY A 176 10.77 -1.52 5.62
CA GLY A 176 11.93 -2.25 5.14
C GLY A 176 12.26 -3.53 5.90
N ILE A 177 11.97 -3.60 7.21
CA ILE A 177 12.18 -4.82 8.01
C ILE A 177 11.17 -5.90 7.61
N TYR A 178 9.91 -5.53 7.39
CA TYR A 178 8.91 -6.46 6.86
C TYR A 178 9.28 -6.94 5.45
N SER A 179 9.75 -6.01 4.62
CA SER A 179 10.17 -6.30 3.24
C SER A 179 11.33 -7.31 3.20
N LEU A 180 12.29 -7.20 4.14
CA LEU A 180 13.34 -8.22 4.32
C LEU A 180 12.75 -9.59 4.65
N TRP A 181 11.89 -9.65 5.68
CA TRP A 181 11.29 -10.91 6.10
C TRP A 181 10.50 -11.57 4.95
N ALA A 182 9.65 -10.80 4.27
CA ALA A 182 8.83 -11.27 3.17
C ALA A 182 9.70 -11.80 2.03
N TRP A 183 10.74 -11.04 1.65
CA TRP A 183 11.70 -11.47 0.64
C TRP A 183 12.40 -12.77 1.04
N CYS A 184 12.98 -12.83 2.24
CA CYS A 184 13.71 -14.01 2.68
C CYS A 184 12.83 -15.26 2.73
N ARG A 185 11.56 -15.12 3.13
CA ARG A 185 10.60 -16.23 3.13
C ARG A 185 10.24 -16.67 1.71
N ALA A 186 9.91 -15.73 0.81
CA ALA A 186 9.51 -16.05 -0.56
C ALA A 186 10.67 -16.57 -1.43
N ALA A 187 11.88 -16.04 -1.22
CA ALA A 187 13.07 -16.41 -1.96
C ALA A 187 13.79 -17.65 -1.41
N GLY A 188 13.47 -18.09 -0.19
CA GLY A 188 14.19 -19.16 0.51
C GLY A 188 15.56 -18.73 1.02
N GLU A 189 15.69 -17.47 1.44
CA GLU A 189 16.94 -16.80 1.86
C GLU A 189 17.01 -16.63 3.39
N GLU A 190 16.61 -17.65 4.16
CA GLU A 190 16.56 -17.58 5.62
C GLU A 190 17.95 -17.34 6.24
N GLU A 191 19.02 -17.92 5.67
CA GLU A 191 20.39 -17.67 6.11
C GLU A 191 20.83 -16.21 5.93
N THR A 192 20.35 -15.57 4.86
CA THR A 192 20.59 -14.13 4.66
C THR A 192 19.88 -13.31 5.73
N ALA A 193 18.64 -13.66 6.11
CA ALA A 193 17.95 -13.02 7.22
C ALA A 193 18.70 -13.19 8.55
N ARG A 194 19.24 -14.38 8.84
CA ARG A 194 20.06 -14.63 10.04
C ARG A 194 21.31 -13.76 10.07
N ARG A 195 22.04 -13.71 8.96
CA ARG A 195 23.25 -12.88 8.82
C ARG A 195 22.98 -11.39 9.05
N LEU A 196 21.85 -10.89 8.56
CA LEU A 196 21.50 -9.47 8.65
C LEU A 196 20.81 -9.09 9.97
N TRP A 197 20.46 -10.07 10.82
CA TRP A 197 19.74 -9.84 12.07
C TRP A 197 20.36 -8.78 12.99
N PRO A 198 21.69 -8.73 13.21
CA PRO A 198 22.30 -7.70 14.06
C PRO A 198 22.01 -6.27 13.58
N GLN A 199 22.04 -6.03 12.26
CA GLN A 199 21.76 -4.71 11.68
C GLN A 199 20.29 -4.34 11.80
N VAL A 200 19.39 -5.32 11.62
CA VAL A 200 17.95 -5.12 11.81
C VAL A 200 17.66 -4.68 13.25
N LYS A 201 18.33 -5.27 14.25
CA LYS A 201 18.20 -4.86 15.65
C LYS A 201 18.66 -3.43 15.89
N GLU A 202 19.80 -3.04 15.34
CA GLU A 202 20.33 -1.68 15.46
C GLU A 202 19.34 -0.64 14.93
N ILE A 203 18.76 -0.90 13.76
CA ILE A 203 17.81 0.02 13.10
C ILE A 203 16.46 0.06 13.81
N ALA A 204 15.99 -1.05 14.38
CA ALA A 204 14.74 -1.10 15.12
C ALA A 204 14.84 -0.49 16.53
N ALA A 205 16.03 -0.45 17.14
CA ALA A 205 16.21 -0.06 18.53
C ALA A 205 15.64 1.33 18.88
N PRO A 206 15.87 2.41 18.09
CA PRO A 206 15.29 3.71 18.38
C PRO A 206 13.75 3.70 18.41
N TRP A 207 13.13 2.94 17.50
CA TRP A 207 11.67 2.84 17.39
C TRP A 207 11.04 2.02 18.51
N LEU A 208 11.74 1.00 19.00
CA LEU A 208 11.31 0.23 20.18
C LEU A 208 11.39 1.08 21.46
N ALA A 209 12.33 2.03 21.51
CA ALA A 209 12.48 2.95 22.64
C ALA A 209 11.56 4.19 22.56
N GLU A 210 10.98 4.48 21.39
CA GLU A 210 10.22 5.70 21.14
C GLU A 210 8.88 5.73 21.88
N LYS A 211 8.68 6.79 22.68
CA LYS A 211 7.39 7.11 23.33
C LYS A 211 6.51 7.95 22.41
N TYR A 212 6.16 7.36 21.27
CA TYR A 212 5.26 7.99 20.31
C TYR A 212 3.80 7.70 20.70
N THR A 213 2.93 8.69 20.51
CA THR A 213 1.48 8.62 20.75
C THR A 213 0.73 8.91 19.45
N PHE A 214 -0.34 8.18 19.20
CA PHE A 214 -1.24 8.40 18.07
C PHE A 214 -2.69 8.56 18.56
N ASP A 215 -3.41 9.56 18.07
CA ASP A 215 -4.83 9.75 18.35
C ASP A 215 -5.66 9.35 17.12
N PRO A 216 -6.37 8.20 17.14
CA PRO A 216 -7.14 7.74 15.99
C PRO A 216 -8.26 8.72 15.59
N LEU A 217 -8.75 9.58 16.49
CA LEU A 217 -9.83 10.52 16.20
C LEU A 217 -9.33 11.81 15.52
N ARG A 218 -8.03 12.10 15.59
CA ARG A 218 -7.45 13.32 15.02
C ARG A 218 -6.80 13.01 13.68
N SER A 219 -7.07 13.86 12.70
CA SER A 219 -6.29 13.90 11.47
C SER A 219 -5.16 14.90 11.65
N ASP A 220 -3.96 14.44 12.00
CA ASP A 220 -2.76 15.26 11.93
C ASP A 220 -2.17 15.20 10.51
N TYR A 221 -2.38 16.27 9.74
CA TYR A 221 -1.85 16.38 8.38
C TYR A 221 -0.35 16.72 8.34
N THR A 222 0.28 17.06 9.46
CA THR A 222 1.66 17.58 9.48
C THR A 222 2.72 16.47 9.49
N ASN A 223 2.36 15.28 9.95
CA ASN A 223 3.32 14.19 10.17
C ASN A 223 3.04 12.93 9.33
N ASP A 224 1.99 12.93 8.50
CA ASP A 224 1.58 11.76 7.71
C ASP A 224 1.41 10.50 8.59
N GLU A 225 0.99 10.66 9.86
CA GLU A 225 1.05 9.59 10.87
C GLU A 225 0.29 8.33 10.48
N ALA A 226 -0.89 8.50 9.88
CA ALA A 226 -1.71 7.37 9.44
C ALA A 226 -1.06 6.58 8.30
N GLU A 227 -0.27 7.24 7.44
CA GLU A 227 0.54 6.57 6.41
C GLU A 227 1.68 5.77 7.05
N LEU A 228 2.35 6.35 8.05
CA LEU A 228 3.46 5.71 8.73
C LEU A 228 3.01 4.50 9.57
N LEU A 229 1.78 4.54 10.11
CA LEU A 229 1.26 3.52 11.02
C LEU A 229 1.30 2.11 10.42
N ASN A 230 0.87 1.94 9.17
CA ASN A 230 0.91 0.63 8.50
C ASN A 230 2.34 0.14 8.30
N GLY A 231 3.22 1.02 7.81
CA GLY A 231 4.62 0.68 7.55
C GLY A 231 5.37 0.32 8.83
N ASN A 232 5.09 1.02 9.94
CA ASN A 232 5.66 0.73 11.26
C ASN A 232 5.09 -0.56 11.86
N LEU A 233 3.78 -0.77 11.78
CA LEU A 233 3.13 -2.00 12.24
C LEU A 233 3.65 -3.23 11.47
N ALA A 234 3.74 -3.13 10.14
CA ALA A 234 4.33 -4.17 9.30
C ALA A 234 5.80 -4.40 9.69
N GLY A 235 6.58 -3.34 9.89
CA GLY A 235 7.97 -3.45 10.34
C GLY A 235 8.14 -4.24 11.64
N LEU A 236 7.31 -3.97 12.65
CA LEU A 236 7.32 -4.72 13.92
C LEU A 236 6.85 -6.18 13.73
N LEU A 237 5.89 -6.42 12.85
CA LEU A 237 5.48 -7.77 12.46
C LEU A 237 6.65 -8.55 11.85
N GLY A 238 7.37 -7.93 10.90
CA GLY A 238 8.59 -8.49 10.31
C GLY A 238 9.69 -8.72 11.35
N TYR A 239 9.88 -7.76 12.26
CA TYR A 239 10.88 -7.84 13.32
C TYR A 239 10.65 -9.03 14.26
N VAL A 240 9.41 -9.24 14.74
CA VAL A 240 9.08 -10.39 15.59
C VAL A 240 9.34 -11.71 14.85
N ARG A 241 9.00 -11.80 13.56
CA ARG A 241 9.23 -13.02 12.79
C ARG A 241 10.71 -13.29 12.55
N LEU A 242 11.51 -12.25 12.32
CA LEU A 242 12.97 -12.36 12.23
C LEU A 242 13.60 -12.73 13.58
N ALA A 243 13.10 -12.20 14.69
CA ALA A 243 13.53 -12.58 16.03
C ALA A 243 13.26 -14.06 16.30
N ARG A 244 12.05 -14.56 15.97
CA ARG A 244 11.71 -15.99 16.05
C ARG A 244 12.61 -16.86 15.20
N LEU A 245 12.86 -16.46 13.94
CA LEU A 245 13.76 -17.17 13.05
C LEU A 245 15.14 -17.33 13.72
N ASN A 246 15.63 -16.29 14.37
CA ASN A 246 16.94 -16.25 15.05
C ASN A 246 16.95 -16.80 16.49
N GLY A 247 15.82 -17.23 17.04
CA GLY A 247 15.72 -17.65 18.45
C GLY A 247 15.97 -16.52 19.46
N ASP A 248 15.83 -15.25 19.04
CA ASP A 248 16.08 -14.07 19.87
C ASP A 248 14.82 -13.67 20.66
N VAL A 249 14.55 -14.42 21.73
CA VAL A 249 13.35 -14.25 22.58
C VAL A 249 13.28 -12.84 23.18
N THR A 250 14.41 -12.26 23.57
CA THR A 250 14.47 -10.92 24.16
C THR A 250 14.00 -9.86 23.16
N ALA A 251 14.50 -9.91 21.92
CA ALA A 251 14.07 -8.99 20.87
C ALA A 251 12.59 -9.18 20.52
N GLU A 252 12.12 -10.43 20.45
CA GLU A 252 10.71 -10.73 20.24
C GLU A 252 9.83 -10.08 21.31
N LEU A 253 10.14 -10.28 22.60
CA LEU A 253 9.36 -9.72 23.71
C LEU A 253 9.32 -8.19 23.67
N ALA A 254 10.44 -7.54 23.38
CA ALA A 254 10.52 -6.08 23.28
C ALA A 254 9.59 -5.51 22.19
N ALA A 255 9.43 -6.21 21.07
CA ALA A 255 8.58 -5.78 19.98
C ALA A 255 7.09 -6.09 20.18
N ARG A 256 6.73 -7.06 21.05
CA ARG A 256 5.34 -7.49 21.24
C ARG A 256 4.43 -6.40 21.81
N GLU A 257 4.85 -5.73 22.89
CA GLU A 257 4.03 -4.68 23.52
C GLU A 257 3.81 -3.51 22.58
N ARG A 258 4.89 -3.07 21.93
CA ARG A 258 4.84 -2.00 20.94
C ARG A 258 4.00 -2.40 19.72
N GLY A 259 4.15 -3.63 19.22
CA GLY A 259 3.35 -4.19 18.13
C GLY A 259 1.86 -4.21 18.46
N LEU A 260 1.48 -4.67 19.65
CA LEU A 260 0.09 -4.64 20.13
C LEU A 260 -0.46 -3.21 20.19
N GLN A 261 0.34 -2.24 20.64
CA GLN A 261 -0.07 -0.84 20.69
C GLN A 261 -0.33 -0.26 19.30
N LEU A 262 0.58 -0.45 18.34
CA LEU A 262 0.37 0.02 16.95
C LEU A 262 -0.81 -0.69 16.30
N TYR A 263 -0.98 -1.98 16.61
CA TYR A 263 -2.11 -2.76 16.11
C TYR A 263 -3.45 -2.22 16.64
N GLN A 264 -3.51 -1.90 17.95
CA GLN A 264 -4.64 -1.26 18.59
C GLN A 264 -5.00 0.06 17.90
N TRP A 265 -4.02 0.95 17.72
CA TRP A 265 -4.23 2.23 17.03
C TRP A 265 -4.70 2.05 15.60
N ARG A 266 -4.16 1.07 14.87
CA ARG A 266 -4.56 0.87 13.48
C ARG A 266 -5.99 0.37 13.37
N VAL A 267 -6.41 -0.54 14.24
CA VAL A 267 -7.81 -0.99 14.30
C VAL A 267 -8.75 0.15 14.72
N ASP A 268 -8.38 0.90 15.75
CA ASP A 268 -9.19 2.03 16.22
C ASP A 268 -9.29 3.15 15.19
N LEU A 269 -8.23 3.44 14.43
CA LEU A 269 -8.27 4.40 13.32
C LEU A 269 -9.37 4.05 12.30
N GLU A 270 -9.52 2.76 11.99
CA GLU A 270 -10.55 2.31 11.06
C GLU A 270 -11.96 2.41 11.65
N ARG A 271 -12.09 2.03 12.93
CA ARG A 271 -13.36 1.97 13.66
C ARG A 271 -13.89 3.36 14.00
N LEU A 272 -13.04 4.26 14.46
CA LEU A 272 -13.43 5.52 15.07
C LEU A 272 -13.43 6.69 14.08
N ASN A 273 -12.54 6.69 13.10
CA ASN A 273 -12.33 7.84 12.23
C ASN A 273 -12.85 7.58 10.82
N PRO A 274 -13.96 8.22 10.43
CA PRO A 274 -14.55 7.99 9.13
C PRO A 274 -13.89 8.75 7.99
N LYS A 275 -12.95 9.66 8.27
CA LYS A 275 -12.25 10.42 7.24
C LYS A 275 -11.10 9.61 6.68
N ILE A 276 -11.31 8.92 5.56
CA ILE A 276 -10.26 8.11 4.92
C ILE A 276 -9.33 8.91 4.00
N LEU A 277 -9.76 10.11 3.59
CA LEU A 277 -8.92 11.05 2.84
C LEU A 277 -8.17 11.95 3.78
N GLU A 278 -6.87 12.02 3.55
CA GLU A 278 -5.96 12.81 4.37
C GLU A 278 -5.06 13.65 3.47
N LYS A 279 -4.81 14.89 3.87
CA LYS A 279 -3.84 15.74 3.19
C LYS A 279 -2.44 15.27 3.54
N SER A 280 -1.65 14.93 2.54
CA SER A 280 -0.23 14.68 2.71
C SER A 280 0.57 15.97 2.72
N THR A 281 1.57 16.03 3.60
CA THR A 281 2.53 17.13 3.61
C THR A 281 3.88 16.75 2.98
N ARG A 282 4.21 15.46 2.87
CA ARG A 282 5.57 15.01 2.50
C ARG A 282 5.67 14.24 1.18
N SER A 283 4.57 13.86 0.54
CA SER A 283 4.65 13.04 -0.69
C SER A 283 5.01 13.85 -1.93
N ALA A 284 4.47 15.06 -2.07
CA ALA A 284 4.69 15.92 -3.22
C ALA A 284 5.66 17.08 -2.93
N SER A 285 6.39 17.50 -3.97
CA SER A 285 7.33 18.63 -3.92
C SER A 285 6.69 19.94 -3.48
N LYS A 286 5.37 20.08 -3.65
CA LYS A 286 4.56 21.19 -3.12
C LYS A 286 3.38 20.60 -2.36
N SER A 287 3.15 21.04 -1.12
CA SER A 287 2.08 20.53 -0.24
C SER A 287 0.68 21.10 -0.58
N LEU A 288 0.43 21.39 -1.85
CA LEU A 288 -0.84 21.86 -2.39
C LEU A 288 -1.66 20.64 -2.83
N HIS A 289 -2.98 20.64 -2.62
CA HIS A 289 -3.91 19.69 -3.24
C HIS A 289 -3.58 18.18 -3.13
N ASN A 290 -2.69 17.80 -2.21
CA ASN A 290 -2.17 16.44 -2.13
C ASN A 290 -2.98 15.57 -1.17
N PHE A 291 -4.24 15.31 -1.52
CA PHE A 291 -5.07 14.36 -0.78
C PHE A 291 -4.76 12.93 -1.20
N LYS A 292 -4.69 12.03 -0.22
CA LYS A 292 -4.42 10.61 -0.41
C LYS A 292 -5.19 9.73 0.57
N LEU A 293 -5.15 8.44 0.29
CA LEU A 293 -5.63 7.36 1.14
C LEU A 293 -4.53 6.90 2.09
N ALA A 294 -4.02 7.83 2.91
CA ALA A 294 -2.80 7.66 3.71
C ALA A 294 -2.79 6.35 4.51
N ARG A 295 -3.87 6.08 5.26
CA ARG A 295 -4.04 4.89 6.11
C ARG A 295 -4.13 3.55 5.37
N TYR A 296 -4.04 3.54 4.05
CA TYR A 296 -4.01 2.32 3.23
C TYR A 296 -2.72 2.19 2.40
N CYS A 297 -1.79 3.14 2.52
CA CYS A 297 -0.42 3.00 2.03
C CYS A 297 0.34 1.96 2.89
N CYS A 298 1.29 1.23 2.27
CA CYS A 298 2.11 0.19 2.94
C CYS A 298 1.30 -0.88 3.69
N LEU A 299 0.05 -1.11 3.28
CA LEU A 299 -0.82 -2.10 3.89
C LEU A 299 -0.43 -3.50 3.41
N VAL A 300 -0.01 -4.35 4.36
CA VAL A 300 0.35 -5.76 4.12
C VAL A 300 -0.87 -6.68 4.33
N PRO A 301 -0.92 -7.86 3.68
CA PRO A 301 -2.10 -8.73 3.72
C PRO A 301 -2.58 -9.09 5.13
N GLU A 302 -1.67 -9.34 6.07
CA GLU A 302 -2.00 -9.70 7.44
C GLU A 302 -2.73 -8.58 8.18
N VAL A 303 -2.24 -7.35 8.04
CA VAL A 303 -2.86 -6.17 8.66
C VAL A 303 -4.21 -5.89 8.00
N ALA A 304 -4.31 -6.01 6.68
CA ALA A 304 -5.57 -5.84 5.96
C ALA A 304 -6.63 -6.88 6.36
N GLU A 305 -6.24 -8.15 6.53
CA GLU A 305 -7.13 -9.22 7.00
C GLU A 305 -7.57 -8.99 8.45
N ALA A 306 -6.68 -8.50 9.31
CA ALA A 306 -7.05 -8.09 10.66
C ALA A 306 -8.03 -6.91 10.68
N LEU A 307 -7.86 -5.92 9.79
CA LEU A 307 -8.82 -4.83 9.64
C LEU A 307 -10.17 -5.32 9.13
N ARG A 308 -10.19 -6.28 8.20
CA ARG A 308 -11.43 -6.96 7.81
C ARG A 308 -12.11 -7.61 9.00
N GLU A 309 -11.34 -8.34 9.82
CA GLU A 309 -11.89 -9.05 10.98
C GLU A 309 -12.43 -8.10 12.05
N HIS A 310 -11.70 -7.02 12.34
CA HIS A 310 -11.98 -6.17 13.50
C HIS A 310 -12.69 -4.86 13.18
N ALA A 311 -12.80 -4.43 11.93
CA ALA A 311 -13.46 -3.17 11.55
C ALA A 311 -14.58 -3.35 10.52
N SER A 312 -14.85 -4.57 10.07
CA SER A 312 -16.05 -4.88 9.28
C SER A 312 -17.33 -4.74 10.13
N PRO A 313 -18.47 -4.32 9.54
CA PRO A 313 -18.66 -3.96 8.12
C PRO A 313 -18.29 -2.51 7.79
N VAL A 314 -17.95 -1.69 8.78
CA VAL A 314 -17.76 -0.24 8.60
C VAL A 314 -16.62 0.08 7.64
N ALA A 315 -15.46 -0.56 7.80
CA ALA A 315 -14.32 -0.36 6.91
C ALA A 315 -14.67 -0.68 5.45
N ALA A 316 -15.25 -1.86 5.22
CA ALA A 316 -15.63 -2.34 3.89
C ALA A 316 -16.65 -1.41 3.23
N ARG A 317 -17.73 -1.03 3.93
CA ARG A 317 -18.75 -0.12 3.38
C ARG A 317 -18.20 1.25 3.01
N ARG A 318 -17.32 1.79 3.85
CA ARG A 318 -16.71 3.11 3.63
C ARG A 318 -15.82 3.10 2.38
N LEU A 319 -15.01 2.06 2.23
CA LEU A 319 -14.17 1.85 1.05
C LEU A 319 -15.02 1.61 -0.21
N GLU A 320 -16.05 0.76 -0.12
CA GLU A 320 -16.95 0.46 -1.23
C GLU A 320 -17.63 1.73 -1.75
N ALA A 321 -18.21 2.54 -0.86
CA ALA A 321 -18.87 3.78 -1.24
C ALA A 321 -17.88 4.77 -1.87
N PHE A 322 -16.72 4.96 -1.25
CA PHE A 322 -15.67 5.81 -1.80
C PHE A 322 -15.24 5.36 -3.21
N ARG A 323 -15.14 4.05 -3.42
CA ARG A 323 -14.73 3.44 -4.68
C ARG A 323 -15.80 3.57 -5.76
N ARG A 324 -17.07 3.37 -5.42
CA ARG A 324 -18.22 3.45 -6.34
C ARG A 324 -18.40 4.85 -6.93
N GLU A 325 -18.08 5.89 -6.18
CA GLU A 325 -18.16 7.28 -6.64
C GLU A 325 -17.00 7.70 -7.55
N ARG A 326 -15.99 6.85 -7.72
CA ARG A 326 -14.75 7.16 -8.43
C ARG A 326 -14.48 6.13 -9.52
N PRO A 327 -15.36 6.05 -10.54
CA PRO A 327 -15.17 5.09 -11.63
C PRO A 327 -13.81 5.30 -12.29
N GLY A 328 -13.09 4.20 -12.51
CA GLY A 328 -11.75 4.25 -13.12
C GLY A 328 -10.59 4.42 -12.15
N TRP A 329 -10.80 4.39 -10.83
CA TRP A 329 -9.75 4.54 -9.81
C TRP A 329 -8.56 3.57 -9.96
N TRP A 330 -8.77 2.47 -10.69
CA TRP A 330 -7.78 1.42 -10.95
C TRP A 330 -6.88 1.70 -12.17
N MET A 331 -7.28 2.63 -13.04
CA MET A 331 -6.57 2.96 -14.28
C MET A 331 -5.29 3.76 -13.98
N ALA A 332 -4.22 3.44 -14.69
CA ALA A 332 -3.02 4.28 -14.68
C ALA A 332 -3.25 5.54 -15.52
N LEU A 333 -2.65 6.66 -15.11
CA LEU A 333 -2.73 7.96 -15.81
C LEU A 333 -4.17 8.50 -16.00
N GLY A 334 -5.14 7.97 -15.25
CA GLY A 334 -6.52 8.47 -15.27
C GLY A 334 -6.67 9.78 -14.50
N ASP A 335 -7.80 10.45 -14.74
CA ASP A 335 -8.14 11.73 -14.12
C ASP A 335 -8.00 11.71 -12.59
N ARG A 336 -7.63 12.86 -12.02
CA ARG A 336 -7.58 13.03 -10.57
C ARG A 336 -8.98 12.87 -9.98
N MET A 337 -9.12 11.98 -8.99
CA MET A 337 -10.40 11.66 -8.34
C MET A 337 -10.52 12.24 -6.93
N VAL A 338 -9.43 12.85 -6.42
CA VAL A 338 -9.35 13.44 -5.09
C VAL A 338 -8.47 14.69 -5.09
N GLY A 339 -8.80 15.70 -4.31
CA GLY A 339 -7.85 16.79 -4.03
C GLY A 339 -7.74 17.92 -5.05
N GLY A 340 -8.59 18.02 -6.07
CA GLY A 340 -8.71 19.22 -6.91
C GLY A 340 -7.72 19.28 -8.08
N GLU A 341 -7.03 20.42 -8.26
CA GLU A 341 -6.35 20.91 -9.49
C GLU A 341 -5.12 20.13 -9.99
N ASN A 342 -4.95 18.88 -9.55
CA ASN A 342 -3.98 17.95 -10.16
C ASN A 342 -4.67 17.23 -11.32
N TYR A 343 -3.94 16.89 -12.38
CA TYR A 343 -4.56 16.26 -13.56
C TYR A 343 -4.63 14.72 -13.47
N THR A 344 -3.93 14.09 -12.53
CA THR A 344 -3.88 12.62 -12.40
C THR A 344 -3.76 12.18 -10.94
N ASN A 345 -4.32 11.01 -10.62
CA ASN A 345 -4.05 10.34 -9.33
C ASN A 345 -2.59 9.89 -9.26
N PRO A 346 -1.98 9.84 -8.06
CA PRO A 346 -0.66 9.26 -7.89
C PRO A 346 -0.77 7.73 -7.83
N PRO A 347 0.29 6.97 -8.18
CA PRO A 347 0.22 5.50 -8.21
C PRO A 347 -0.21 4.87 -6.88
N HIS A 348 0.19 5.45 -5.74
CA HIS A 348 -0.17 4.95 -4.42
C HIS A 348 -1.68 4.99 -4.16
N PHE A 349 -2.44 5.88 -4.83
CA PHE A 349 -3.91 5.94 -4.69
C PHE A 349 -4.59 4.70 -5.28
N SER A 350 -4.22 4.35 -6.51
CA SER A 350 -4.73 3.15 -7.20
C SER A 350 -4.34 1.89 -6.42
N ARG A 351 -3.08 1.80 -5.96
CA ARG A 351 -2.63 0.70 -5.09
C ARG A 351 -3.49 0.59 -3.84
N ALA A 352 -3.63 1.69 -3.09
CA ALA A 352 -4.31 1.71 -1.80
C ALA A 352 -5.76 1.21 -1.91
N LEU A 353 -6.50 1.68 -2.93
CA LEU A 353 -7.85 1.18 -3.20
C LEU A 353 -7.85 -0.28 -3.64
N PHE A 354 -6.90 -0.69 -4.49
CA PHE A 354 -6.86 -2.08 -4.96
C PHE A 354 -6.64 -3.05 -3.80
N GLY A 355 -5.64 -2.80 -2.95
CA GLY A 355 -5.35 -3.64 -1.79
C GLY A 355 -6.49 -3.68 -0.79
N SER A 356 -7.10 -2.53 -0.50
CA SER A 356 -8.26 -2.46 0.40
C SER A 356 -9.50 -3.14 -0.19
N ALA A 357 -9.77 -3.00 -1.48
CA ALA A 357 -10.86 -3.71 -2.16
C ALA A 357 -10.64 -5.22 -2.17
N ALA A 358 -9.41 -5.66 -2.45
CA ALA A 358 -9.05 -7.07 -2.50
C ALA A 358 -9.22 -7.76 -1.14
N ILE A 359 -8.82 -7.09 -0.06
CA ILE A 359 -8.67 -7.73 1.25
C ILE A 359 -9.75 -7.28 2.23
N ILE A 360 -9.93 -5.97 2.45
CA ILE A 360 -10.86 -5.44 3.46
C ILE A 360 -12.30 -5.56 2.98
N GLU A 361 -12.60 -5.07 1.77
CA GLU A 361 -13.93 -5.21 1.17
C GLU A 361 -14.22 -6.64 0.72
N ALA A 362 -13.17 -7.44 0.49
CA ALA A 362 -13.27 -8.81 -0.04
C ALA A 362 -14.05 -8.88 -1.36
N VAL A 363 -13.77 -7.96 -2.29
CA VAL A 363 -14.36 -7.94 -3.63
C VAL A 363 -14.13 -9.29 -4.34
N PRO A 364 -15.11 -9.79 -5.12
CA PRO A 364 -14.95 -11.01 -5.92
C PRO A 364 -13.67 -11.00 -6.78
N PRO A 365 -12.89 -12.09 -6.78
CA PRO A 365 -11.63 -12.17 -7.54
C PRO A 365 -11.77 -11.86 -9.03
N GLU A 366 -12.91 -12.22 -9.63
CA GLU A 366 -13.18 -11.99 -11.05
C GLU A 366 -13.16 -10.50 -11.39
N LEU A 367 -13.66 -9.65 -10.49
CA LEU A 367 -13.61 -8.18 -10.65
C LEU A 367 -12.20 -7.64 -10.43
N LEU A 368 -11.48 -8.17 -9.44
CA LEU A 368 -10.09 -7.76 -9.17
C LEU A 368 -9.19 -8.04 -10.38
N LEU A 369 -9.33 -9.20 -11.02
CA LEU A 369 -8.59 -9.56 -12.24
C LEU A 369 -8.88 -8.58 -13.40
N GLN A 370 -10.11 -8.07 -13.51
CA GLN A 370 -10.49 -7.06 -14.50
C GLN A 370 -9.93 -5.67 -14.19
N TRP A 371 -9.76 -5.32 -12.91
CA TRP A 371 -9.20 -4.04 -12.49
C TRP A 371 -7.66 -3.98 -12.55
N VAL A 372 -6.98 -5.10 -12.84
CA VAL A 372 -5.55 -5.10 -13.18
C VAL A 372 -5.36 -4.65 -14.64
N ASP A 373 -5.21 -3.34 -14.78
CA ASP A 373 -5.06 -2.63 -16.05
C ASP A 373 -3.60 -2.61 -16.56
N VAL A 374 -3.00 -1.44 -16.77
CA VAL A 374 -1.61 -1.25 -17.23
C VAL A 374 -0.75 -0.65 -16.11
N PRO A 375 0.58 -0.82 -16.15
CA PRO A 375 1.48 -0.15 -15.21
C PRO A 375 1.56 1.36 -15.47
N TRP A 376 1.92 2.13 -14.43
CA TRP A 376 2.20 3.56 -14.55
C TRP A 376 3.52 3.87 -15.27
N CYS A 377 4.48 2.96 -15.13
CA CYS A 377 5.86 3.16 -15.58
C CYS A 377 6.57 1.80 -15.78
N TYR A 378 7.76 1.82 -16.38
CA TYR A 378 8.60 0.63 -16.43
C TYR A 378 9.02 0.19 -15.02
N GLY A 379 8.88 -1.11 -14.75
CA GLY A 379 9.16 -1.70 -13.44
C GLY A 379 8.31 -1.14 -12.29
N ASP A 380 7.10 -0.64 -12.56
CA ASP A 380 6.11 -0.24 -11.55
C ASP A 380 5.90 -1.34 -10.49
N PHE A 381 6.32 -1.07 -9.25
CA PHE A 381 6.20 -2.01 -8.14
C PHE A 381 4.75 -2.20 -7.70
N TYR A 382 3.92 -1.16 -7.74
CA TYR A 382 2.51 -1.27 -7.36
C TYR A 382 1.70 -2.07 -8.37
N PHE A 383 2.07 -2.04 -9.65
CA PHE A 383 1.49 -2.94 -10.64
C PHE A 383 1.79 -4.41 -10.32
N MET A 384 3.03 -4.72 -9.92
CA MET A 384 3.39 -6.08 -9.46
C MET A 384 2.56 -6.49 -8.24
N GLU A 385 2.42 -5.60 -7.25
CA GLU A 385 1.60 -5.84 -6.06
C GLU A 385 0.12 -6.09 -6.43
N LYS A 386 -0.47 -5.28 -7.31
CA LYS A 386 -1.87 -5.44 -7.76
C LYS A 386 -2.07 -6.80 -8.45
N CYS A 387 -1.16 -7.19 -9.35
CA CYS A 387 -1.22 -8.50 -10.00
C CYS A 387 -1.14 -9.64 -8.97
N ALA A 388 -0.16 -9.59 -8.07
CA ALA A 388 0.05 -10.62 -7.05
C ALA A 388 -1.15 -10.74 -6.09
N LEU A 389 -1.75 -9.61 -5.70
CA LEU A 389 -2.96 -9.58 -4.86
C LEU A 389 -4.18 -10.16 -5.59
N ALA A 390 -4.37 -9.86 -6.88
CA ALA A 390 -5.47 -10.41 -7.67
C ALA A 390 -5.35 -11.94 -7.78
N LEU A 391 -4.15 -12.44 -8.06
CA LEU A 391 -3.86 -13.88 -8.12
C LEU A 391 -4.04 -14.54 -6.75
N TRP A 392 -3.59 -13.90 -5.67
CA TRP A 392 -3.78 -14.38 -4.30
C TRP A 392 -5.26 -14.51 -3.94
N CYS A 393 -6.06 -13.50 -4.29
CA CYS A 393 -7.50 -13.54 -4.09
C CYS A 393 -8.18 -14.63 -4.91
N SER A 394 -7.78 -14.82 -6.17
CA SER A 394 -8.29 -15.89 -7.02
C SER A 394 -7.96 -17.29 -6.49
N ALA A 395 -6.87 -17.44 -5.73
CA ALA A 395 -6.51 -18.68 -5.05
C ALA A 395 -7.24 -18.88 -3.70
N GLY A 396 -8.20 -18.01 -3.36
CA GLY A 396 -8.98 -18.08 -2.12
C GLY A 396 -8.32 -17.40 -0.91
N ARG A 397 -7.36 -16.49 -1.13
CA ARG A 397 -6.63 -15.77 -0.08
C ARG A 397 -6.02 -16.70 0.99
N PRO A 398 -5.27 -17.74 0.60
CA PRO A 398 -4.74 -18.68 1.57
C PRO A 398 -3.77 -17.99 2.53
N LEU A 399 -4.13 -18.01 3.82
CA LEU A 399 -3.23 -17.74 4.93
C LEU A 399 -2.79 -19.08 5.53
N GLN A 400 -1.56 -19.13 6.03
CA GLN A 400 -1.02 -20.27 6.76
C GLN A 400 -0.42 -19.81 8.09
N LYS A 401 -0.17 -20.77 8.98
CA LYS A 401 0.60 -20.51 10.21
C LYS A 401 2.09 -20.37 9.83
N ASN A 402 2.76 -19.34 10.36
CA ASN A 402 4.16 -19.02 10.08
C ASN A 402 5.12 -20.14 10.46
#